data_AF-V9KU33-F1
#
_entry.id   AF-V9KU33-F1
#
_cell.length_a   1.000
_cell.length_b   1.000
_cell.length_c   1.000
_cell.angle_alpha   90.00
_cell.angle_beta   90.00
_cell.angle_gamma   90.00
#
_symmetry.space_group_name_H-M   'P 1'
#
loop_
_entity.id
_entity.type
_entity.pdbx_description
1 polymer ?
#
loop_
_entity_poly.entity_id
_entity_poly.type
_entity_poly.pdbx_seq_one_letter_code
_entity_poly.pdbx_strand_id
1 'polypeptide(L)'
;PSLPPSPLPPFLLSPLQVDKKELTGRTLLPVPNYAEKVEFGVLVSFAYRIEGSDEEVVVATTRVETMLGDTGLAVHPTDPRYQNLKGKFVIHPFCGRRIPVVFDEFVDISFGTGAVKITPAHDQNDYDVGTRHGLAFVNIMDENGLLVNVPEPFLGMKRFDARKAVLDALKEKGLFREIKDNPMVVPVCSRSKDIVEPLLKPQWYVRCGEMGKMAADAVRSGDLRIVPESHLKTWFNWLDNIRDWCISRQLWWGHQIPAYFVTVQDPTVPPGLDTDEKYWVSGRTEPEARQKAVERFGVRPEQISLRQDEDVLDTWFSSGLFPFSIFGWPEQTEDLTAFYPGSLLETGHDILFFWVARMVMLGLKLTGKLPFKEVYLHAIVRDAHGRKMSKSLGNVIDPLDVISGISLENLHQQLLDSNLDPSEMERAKQGQKSDFPAGIPECGTDALRFALCAYTSQGRDINLDVNRILGYRHFCNKLWNATKFALRGLGEGFLPHSTAQRCAGESLADRWILSRLADAVRLCGDSFG
;
A
#
# COMPACT_ATOMS: atom_id res chain seq x y z
N PRO A 1 32.62 -9.89 8.35
CA PRO A 1 32.61 -10.20 6.90
C PRO A 1 31.43 -9.49 6.23
N SER A 2 31.68 -8.29 5.72
CA SER A 2 30.72 -7.51 4.94
C SER A 2 30.42 -8.25 3.64
N LEU A 3 29.22 -8.84 3.55
CA LEU A 3 28.68 -9.27 2.26
C LEU A 3 28.67 -8.05 1.33
N PRO A 4 29.11 -8.19 0.06
CA PRO A 4 28.95 -7.12 -0.91
C PRO A 4 27.47 -6.74 -1.01
N PRO A 5 27.12 -5.49 -1.34
CA PRO A 5 25.75 -5.11 -1.62
C PRO A 5 25.29 -5.90 -2.85
N SER A 6 24.66 -7.05 -2.61
CA SER A 6 23.91 -7.75 -3.63
C SER A 6 22.85 -6.77 -4.13
N PRO A 7 22.73 -6.53 -5.46
CA PRO A 7 21.58 -5.80 -5.96
C PRO A 7 20.34 -6.52 -5.42
N LEU A 8 19.47 -5.77 -4.74
CA LEU A 8 18.18 -6.30 -4.32
C LEU A 8 17.51 -6.85 -5.60
N PRO A 9 17.06 -8.12 -5.60
CA PRO A 9 16.42 -8.66 -6.78
C PRO A 9 15.19 -7.81 -7.18
N PRO A 10 14.80 -7.84 -8.45
CA PRO A 10 13.65 -7.08 -8.93
C PRO A 10 12.36 -7.64 -8.35
N PHE A 11 11.76 -6.87 -7.44
CA PHE A 11 10.53 -7.24 -6.74
C PHE A 11 9.44 -6.20 -6.98
N LEU A 12 8.19 -6.66 -7.04
CA LEU A 12 7.03 -5.76 -7.05
C LEU A 12 7.00 -4.92 -5.77
N LEU A 13 6.97 -3.60 -5.91
CA LEU A 13 6.89 -2.67 -4.78
C LEU A 13 5.44 -2.35 -4.42
N SER A 14 5.15 -2.36 -3.12
CA SER A 14 3.92 -1.75 -2.59
C SER A 14 4.00 -0.22 -2.76
N PRO A 15 2.87 0.50 -2.95
CA PRO A 15 2.85 1.96 -2.93
C PRO A 15 3.48 2.56 -1.66
N LEU A 16 3.47 1.85 -0.53
CA LEU A 16 4.10 2.27 0.73
C LEU A 16 5.64 2.19 0.71
N GLN A 17 6.22 1.49 -0.26
CA GLN A 17 7.66 1.33 -0.43
C GLN A 17 8.25 2.30 -1.47
N VAL A 18 7.41 3.17 -2.05
CA VAL A 18 7.79 4.14 -3.06
C VAL A 18 7.73 5.54 -2.47
N ASP A 19 8.89 6.14 -2.26
CA ASP A 19 9.03 7.55 -1.91
C ASP A 19 8.78 8.41 -3.14
N LYS A 20 7.99 9.47 -3.00
CA LYS A 20 7.72 10.44 -4.07
C LYS A 20 8.63 11.64 -3.91
N LYS A 21 9.66 11.73 -4.75
CA LYS A 21 10.57 12.87 -4.75
C LYS A 21 10.07 13.94 -5.71
N GLU A 22 9.59 15.04 -5.16
CA GLU A 22 9.18 16.22 -5.95
C GLU A 22 10.39 17.01 -6.41
N LEU A 23 10.42 17.35 -7.69
CA LEU A 23 11.43 18.18 -8.33
C LEU A 23 10.74 19.42 -8.89
N THR A 24 11.26 20.60 -8.58
CA THR A 24 10.75 21.88 -9.10
C THR A 24 11.23 22.20 -10.50
N GLY A 25 12.20 21.44 -11.02
CA GLY A 25 12.80 21.62 -12.34
C GLY A 25 14.00 20.70 -12.53
N ARG A 26 14.87 21.06 -13.47
CA ARG A 26 16.03 20.24 -13.86
C ARG A 26 16.92 19.92 -12.67
N THR A 27 17.11 18.63 -12.41
CA THR A 27 17.85 18.13 -11.26
C THR A 27 18.71 16.93 -11.63
N LEU A 28 19.98 16.94 -11.24
CA LEU A 28 20.87 15.79 -11.33
C LEU A 28 20.77 14.93 -10.06
N LEU A 29 20.25 13.71 -10.20
CA LEU A 29 20.10 12.78 -9.08
C LEU A 29 21.15 11.67 -9.14
N PRO A 30 21.75 11.28 -7.99
CA PRO A 30 22.50 10.03 -7.93
C PRO A 30 21.52 8.86 -8.08
N VAL A 31 21.90 7.89 -8.90
CA VAL A 31 21.13 6.65 -9.12
C VAL A 31 22.08 5.48 -8.82
N PRO A 32 21.68 4.49 -7.99
CA PRO A 32 22.48 3.29 -7.77
C PRO A 32 22.91 2.63 -9.07
N ASN A 33 24.15 2.11 -9.11
CA ASN A 33 24.75 1.45 -10.27
C ASN A 33 25.07 2.34 -11.49
N TYR A 34 25.01 3.67 -11.33
CA TYR A 34 25.49 4.66 -12.30
C TYR A 34 26.61 5.52 -11.68
N ALA A 35 27.71 5.69 -12.42
CA ALA A 35 28.84 6.51 -11.97
C ALA A 35 28.53 8.01 -12.03
N GLU A 36 27.78 8.43 -13.06
CA GLU A 36 27.35 9.80 -13.24
C GLU A 36 25.94 10.01 -12.68
N LYS A 37 25.66 11.24 -12.24
CA LYS A 37 24.29 11.64 -11.87
C LYS A 37 23.42 11.66 -13.13
N VAL A 38 22.17 11.25 -12.97
CA VAL A 38 21.18 11.17 -14.05
C VAL A 38 20.30 12.42 -14.01
N GLU A 39 20.02 12.99 -15.18
CA GLU A 39 19.14 14.16 -15.33
C GLU A 39 17.66 13.76 -15.24
N PHE A 40 16.94 14.48 -14.38
CA PHE A 40 15.50 14.44 -14.21
C PHE A 40 14.94 15.87 -14.18
N GLY A 41 13.61 16.01 -14.19
CA GLY A 41 12.95 17.32 -14.16
C GLY A 41 13.09 18.07 -15.48
N VAL A 42 13.17 17.34 -16.59
CA VAL A 42 13.24 17.88 -17.95
C VAL A 42 12.19 17.23 -18.83
N LEU A 43 11.68 18.00 -19.78
CA LEU A 43 10.76 17.56 -20.81
C LEU A 43 11.47 17.66 -22.16
N VAL A 44 11.65 16.52 -22.82
CA VAL A 44 12.30 16.38 -24.12
C VAL A 44 11.24 16.40 -25.22
N SER A 45 11.35 17.34 -26.14
CA SER A 45 10.50 17.43 -27.33
C SER A 45 11.23 16.85 -28.54
N PHE A 46 10.59 15.93 -29.25
CA PHE A 46 11.12 15.31 -30.47
C PHE A 46 10.01 15.01 -31.48
N ALA A 47 10.37 14.82 -32.74
CA ALA A 47 9.44 14.65 -33.84
C ALA A 47 9.35 13.20 -34.34
N TYR A 48 8.13 12.77 -34.63
CA TYR A 48 7.82 11.61 -35.46
C TYR A 48 7.44 12.05 -36.87
N ARG A 49 7.87 11.33 -37.90
CA ARG A 49 7.44 11.60 -39.30
C ARG A 49 6.15 10.87 -39.62
N ILE A 50 5.24 11.54 -40.31
CA ILE A 50 3.98 10.94 -40.77
C ILE A 50 4.28 10.00 -41.94
N GLU A 51 3.67 8.81 -41.92
CA GLU A 51 3.82 7.85 -43.01
C GLU A 51 3.40 8.45 -44.35
N GLY A 52 4.30 8.40 -45.33
CA GLY A 52 4.04 8.91 -46.69
C GLY A 52 4.04 10.44 -46.81
N SER A 53 4.56 11.18 -45.83
CA SER A 53 4.67 12.65 -45.86
C SER A 53 6.00 13.13 -45.26
N ASP A 54 6.40 14.35 -45.62
CA ASP A 54 7.50 15.08 -44.97
C ASP A 54 7.04 15.85 -43.71
N GLU A 55 5.74 15.81 -43.40
CA GLU A 55 5.17 16.38 -42.18
C GLU A 55 5.59 15.60 -40.93
N GLU A 56 5.66 16.32 -39.81
CA GLU A 56 6.11 15.80 -38.53
C GLU A 56 5.12 16.12 -37.41
N VAL A 57 5.05 15.21 -36.44
CA VAL A 57 4.29 15.38 -35.20
C VAL A 57 5.28 15.44 -34.05
N VAL A 58 5.35 16.59 -33.37
CA VAL A 58 6.21 16.77 -32.20
C VAL A 58 5.48 16.27 -30.95
N VAL A 59 6.16 15.42 -30.19
CA VAL A 59 5.70 14.92 -28.89
C VAL A 59 6.68 15.34 -27.79
N ALA A 60 6.22 15.34 -26.55
CA ALA A 60 7.02 15.70 -25.38
C ALA A 60 7.04 14.55 -24.35
N THR A 61 8.20 14.25 -23.77
CA THR A 61 8.36 13.17 -22.77
C THR A 61 9.46 13.47 -21.75
N THR A 62 9.27 13.00 -20.52
CA THR A 62 10.33 13.01 -19.48
C THR A 62 11.23 11.78 -19.54
N ARG A 63 10.85 10.76 -20.32
CA ARG A 63 11.55 9.47 -20.43
C ARG A 63 11.76 9.11 -21.90
N VAL A 64 12.69 9.79 -22.56
CA VAL A 64 12.90 9.63 -24.02
C VAL A 64 13.36 8.22 -24.37
N GLU A 65 14.11 7.52 -23.51
CA GLU A 65 14.51 6.13 -23.73
C GLU A 65 13.32 5.17 -23.96
N THR A 66 12.17 5.46 -23.35
CA THR A 66 10.97 4.61 -23.51
C THR A 66 10.36 4.69 -24.90
N MET A 67 10.73 5.70 -25.71
CA MET A 67 10.21 5.85 -27.07
C MET A 67 10.50 4.63 -27.95
N LEU A 68 11.55 3.85 -27.65
CA LEU A 68 11.87 2.59 -28.35
C LEU A 68 10.74 1.55 -28.29
N GLY A 69 9.92 1.60 -27.24
CA GLY A 69 8.76 0.75 -27.02
C GLY A 69 7.45 1.35 -27.54
N ASP A 70 7.47 2.50 -28.23
CA ASP A 70 6.24 3.19 -28.63
C ASP A 70 5.43 2.34 -29.62
N THR A 71 4.13 2.28 -29.34
CA THR A 71 3.14 1.57 -30.16
C THR A 71 1.89 2.40 -30.43
N GLY A 72 1.80 3.62 -29.90
CA GLY A 72 0.80 4.61 -30.27
C GLY A 72 1.31 6.04 -30.15
N LEU A 73 0.64 6.95 -30.84
CA LEU A 73 0.75 8.40 -30.62
C LEU A 73 -0.66 8.90 -30.31
N ALA A 74 -0.90 9.43 -29.10
CA ALA A 74 -2.20 9.91 -28.70
C ALA A 74 -2.31 11.43 -28.87
N VAL A 75 -3.46 11.88 -29.38
CA VAL A 75 -3.88 13.28 -29.44
C VAL A 75 -5.28 13.42 -28.88
N HIS A 76 -5.66 14.60 -28.43
CA HIS A 76 -7.02 14.80 -27.90
C HIS A 76 -8.07 14.82 -29.02
N PRO A 77 -9.25 14.17 -28.85
CA PRO A 77 -10.37 14.15 -29.80
C PRO A 77 -10.77 15.52 -30.36
N THR A 78 -10.70 16.56 -29.53
CA THR A 78 -11.15 17.91 -29.87
C THR A 78 -10.02 18.89 -30.20
N ASP A 79 -8.76 18.45 -30.26
CA ASP A 79 -7.65 19.34 -30.58
C ASP A 79 -7.64 19.66 -32.08
N PRO A 80 -7.91 20.92 -32.50
CA PRO A 80 -7.97 21.28 -33.91
C PRO A 80 -6.64 21.11 -34.64
N ARG A 81 -5.50 21.10 -33.92
CA ARG A 81 -4.15 20.99 -34.50
C ARG A 81 -3.89 19.64 -35.14
N TYR A 82 -4.57 18.59 -34.67
CA TYR A 82 -4.25 17.19 -35.03
C TYR A 82 -5.38 16.45 -35.74
N GLN A 83 -6.50 17.12 -36.06
CA GLN A 83 -7.67 16.47 -36.70
C GLN A 83 -7.33 15.82 -38.05
N ASN A 84 -6.37 16.38 -38.78
CA ASN A 84 -5.85 15.85 -40.05
C ASN A 84 -5.04 14.54 -39.88
N LEU A 85 -4.77 14.09 -38.65
CA LEU A 85 -4.03 12.87 -38.35
C LEU A 85 -4.93 11.65 -38.13
N LYS A 86 -6.25 11.81 -38.19
CA LYS A 86 -7.20 10.71 -37.97
C LYS A 86 -6.96 9.56 -38.97
N GLY A 87 -6.71 8.36 -38.44
CA GLY A 87 -6.42 7.16 -39.23
C GLY A 87 -5.03 7.14 -39.89
N LYS A 88 -4.17 8.13 -39.60
CA LYS A 88 -2.78 8.15 -40.08
C LYS A 88 -1.87 7.38 -39.13
N PHE A 89 -0.68 7.09 -39.63
CA PHE A 89 0.40 6.45 -38.92
C PHE A 89 1.61 7.38 -38.90
N VAL A 90 2.42 7.28 -37.87
CA VAL A 90 3.78 7.82 -37.82
C VAL A 90 4.79 6.69 -37.85
N ILE A 91 6.01 6.98 -38.31
CA ILE A 91 7.07 5.98 -38.43
C ILE A 91 8.07 6.12 -37.29
N HIS A 92 8.33 5.02 -36.59
CA HIS A 92 9.32 4.98 -35.53
C HIS A 92 10.75 5.17 -36.10
N PRO A 93 11.53 6.15 -35.61
CA PRO A 93 12.75 6.61 -36.27
C PRO A 93 13.91 5.61 -36.25
N PHE A 94 13.87 4.61 -35.36
CA PHE A 94 14.96 3.64 -35.16
C PHE A 94 14.66 2.21 -35.61
N CYS A 95 13.39 1.85 -35.84
CA CYS A 95 13.02 0.48 -36.20
C CYS A 95 11.99 0.39 -37.32
N GLY A 96 11.53 1.53 -37.87
CA GLY A 96 10.57 1.56 -38.96
C GLY A 96 9.16 1.09 -38.59
N ARG A 97 8.88 0.82 -37.31
CA ARG A 97 7.55 0.43 -36.82
C ARG A 97 6.53 1.50 -37.20
N ARG A 98 5.41 1.05 -37.77
CA ARG A 98 4.23 1.89 -38.04
C ARG A 98 3.45 2.07 -36.74
N ILE A 99 3.30 3.31 -36.30
CA ILE A 99 2.65 3.67 -35.03
C ILE A 99 1.33 4.39 -35.37
N PRO A 100 0.17 3.85 -34.96
CA PRO A 100 -1.12 4.51 -35.19
C PRO A 100 -1.23 5.81 -34.38
N VAL A 101 -1.84 6.83 -34.98
CA VAL A 101 -2.30 8.02 -34.25
C VAL A 101 -3.71 7.76 -33.70
N VAL A 102 -3.84 7.73 -32.39
CA VAL A 102 -5.09 7.47 -31.67
C VAL A 102 -5.63 8.75 -31.04
N PHE A 103 -6.96 8.86 -30.94
CA PHE A 103 -7.63 10.03 -30.37
C PHE A 103 -8.22 9.61 -29.02
N ASP A 104 -7.68 10.15 -27.92
CA ASP A 104 -8.03 9.75 -26.55
C ASP A 104 -8.15 10.97 -25.63
N GLU A 105 -9.21 11.00 -24.81
CA GLU A 105 -9.50 12.10 -23.86
C GLU A 105 -8.48 12.22 -22.72
N PHE A 106 -7.62 11.22 -22.54
CA PHE A 106 -6.48 11.29 -21.62
C PHE A 106 -5.51 12.45 -21.93
N VAL A 107 -5.42 12.85 -23.21
CA VAL A 107 -4.42 13.83 -23.65
C VAL A 107 -4.83 15.25 -23.24
N ASP A 108 -4.01 15.90 -22.40
CA ASP A 108 -4.18 17.31 -22.08
C ASP A 108 -3.68 18.19 -23.25
N ILE A 109 -4.60 18.90 -23.90
CA ILE A 109 -4.33 19.84 -25.01
C ILE A 109 -3.31 20.91 -24.61
N SER A 110 -3.32 21.33 -23.34
CA SER A 110 -2.50 22.43 -22.82
C SER A 110 -1.10 22.01 -22.40
N PHE A 111 -0.84 20.71 -22.26
CA PHE A 111 0.44 20.18 -21.78
C PHE A 111 1.37 19.79 -22.93
N GLY A 112 2.63 20.22 -22.86
CA GLY A 112 3.65 19.92 -23.87
C GLY A 112 3.22 20.41 -25.26
N THR A 113 3.08 19.48 -26.21
CA THR A 113 2.61 19.77 -27.57
C THR A 113 1.12 19.50 -27.78
N GLY A 114 0.44 18.84 -26.84
CA GLY A 114 -0.89 18.25 -27.06
C GLY A 114 -0.87 16.92 -27.83
N ALA A 115 0.32 16.35 -28.06
CA ALA A 115 0.51 15.01 -28.59
C ALA A 115 1.47 14.22 -27.68
N VAL A 116 1.09 12.99 -27.35
CA VAL A 116 1.78 12.15 -26.35
C VAL A 116 2.19 10.84 -27.00
N LYS A 117 3.46 10.45 -26.81
CA LYS A 117 3.91 9.09 -27.17
C LYS A 117 3.30 8.07 -26.20
N ILE A 118 2.85 6.93 -26.71
CA ILE A 118 2.23 5.87 -25.91
C ILE A 118 3.14 4.64 -25.92
N THR A 119 3.69 4.32 -24.74
CA THR A 119 4.52 3.13 -24.48
C THR A 119 3.82 2.21 -23.45
N PRO A 120 2.83 1.40 -23.86
CA PRO A 120 1.93 0.70 -22.93
C PRO A 120 2.61 -0.21 -21.89
N ALA A 121 3.81 -0.70 -22.18
CA ALA A 121 4.54 -1.60 -21.29
C ALA A 121 5.30 -0.90 -20.14
N HIS A 122 5.44 0.43 -20.17
CA HIS A 122 6.36 1.17 -19.30
C HIS A 122 5.75 2.38 -18.58
N ASP A 123 4.45 2.63 -18.72
CA ASP A 123 3.70 3.64 -17.97
C ASP A 123 2.24 3.19 -17.79
N GLN A 124 1.63 3.48 -16.64
CA GLN A 124 0.27 3.03 -16.32
C GLN A 124 -0.80 3.77 -17.13
N ASN A 125 -0.61 5.06 -17.43
CA ASN A 125 -1.57 5.78 -18.26
C ASN A 125 -1.47 5.30 -19.71
N ASP A 126 -0.25 5.09 -20.19
CA ASP A 126 -0.01 4.51 -21.52
C ASP A 126 -0.58 3.08 -21.61
N TYR A 127 -0.51 2.29 -20.53
CA TYR A 127 -1.14 0.97 -20.43
C TYR A 127 -2.66 1.07 -20.63
N ASP A 128 -3.30 2.02 -19.94
CA ASP A 128 -4.75 2.21 -20.01
C ASP A 128 -5.18 2.70 -21.41
N VAL A 129 -4.43 3.62 -22.02
CA VAL A 129 -4.65 4.06 -23.42
C VAL A 129 -4.43 2.89 -24.38
N GLY A 130 -3.34 2.15 -24.23
CA GLY A 130 -3.01 1.00 -25.04
C GLY A 130 -4.08 -0.08 -25.01
N THR A 131 -4.66 -0.32 -23.83
CA THR A 131 -5.78 -1.26 -23.66
C THR A 131 -7.04 -0.77 -24.37
N ARG A 132 -7.41 0.52 -24.23
CA ARG A 132 -8.60 1.09 -24.88
C ARG A 132 -8.53 1.03 -26.41
N HIS A 133 -7.35 1.25 -26.99
CA HIS A 133 -7.15 1.32 -28.44
C HIS A 133 -6.56 0.04 -29.05
N GLY A 134 -6.38 -1.02 -28.26
CA GLY A 134 -5.83 -2.30 -28.75
C GLY A 134 -4.39 -2.18 -29.29
N LEU A 135 -3.56 -1.36 -28.65
CA LEU A 135 -2.16 -1.18 -29.04
C LEU A 135 -1.31 -2.39 -28.60
N ALA A 136 -0.20 -2.60 -29.28
CA ALA A 136 0.76 -3.65 -28.90
C ALA A 136 1.53 -3.25 -27.63
N PHE A 137 1.86 -4.23 -26.80
CA PHE A 137 2.60 -4.04 -25.55
C PHE A 137 4.02 -4.56 -25.75
N VAL A 138 4.95 -3.67 -26.10
CA VAL A 138 6.36 -4.03 -26.33
C VAL A 138 7.16 -3.72 -25.08
N ASN A 139 7.51 -4.76 -24.32
CA ASN A 139 8.44 -4.62 -23.21
C ASN A 139 9.87 -4.45 -23.74
N ILE A 140 10.48 -3.30 -23.44
CA ILE A 140 11.83 -2.95 -23.88
C ILE A 140 12.89 -3.00 -22.77
N MET A 141 12.52 -3.38 -21.54
CA MET A 141 13.45 -3.48 -20.42
C MET A 141 13.32 -4.83 -19.73
N ASP A 142 14.45 -5.44 -19.40
CA ASP A 142 14.46 -6.58 -18.49
C ASP A 142 14.40 -6.13 -17.02
N GLU A 143 14.36 -7.11 -16.13
CA GLU A 143 14.26 -6.88 -14.69
C GLU A 143 15.54 -6.29 -14.06
N ASN A 144 16.66 -6.26 -14.80
CA ASN A 144 17.90 -5.59 -14.41
C ASN A 144 17.99 -4.15 -14.96
N GLY A 145 16.97 -3.69 -15.69
CA GLY A 145 16.95 -2.38 -16.33
C GLY A 145 17.87 -2.29 -17.56
N LEU A 146 18.20 -3.42 -18.18
CA LEU A 146 18.87 -3.49 -19.48
C LEU A 146 17.84 -3.51 -20.60
N LEU A 147 18.15 -2.85 -21.71
CA LEU A 147 17.26 -2.81 -22.85
C LEU A 147 17.23 -4.15 -23.60
N VAL A 148 16.02 -4.65 -23.84
CA VAL A 148 15.73 -5.87 -24.61
C VAL A 148 14.69 -5.55 -25.69
N ASN A 149 14.59 -6.37 -26.75
CA ASN A 149 13.62 -6.17 -27.84
C ASN A 149 13.69 -4.78 -28.52
N VAL A 150 14.85 -4.13 -28.47
CA VAL A 150 15.14 -2.84 -29.13
C VAL A 150 16.16 -3.03 -30.26
N PRO A 151 16.20 -2.15 -31.27
CA PRO A 151 17.21 -2.22 -32.31
C PRO A 151 18.61 -1.85 -31.79
N GLU A 152 19.64 -2.35 -32.46
CA GLU A 152 21.00 -1.81 -32.34
C GLU A 152 21.02 -0.30 -32.67
N PRO A 153 21.86 0.51 -32.01
CA PRO A 153 22.88 0.14 -31.02
C PRO A 153 22.35 0.08 -29.56
N PHE A 154 21.04 0.19 -29.34
CA PHE A 154 20.49 0.34 -27.99
C PHE A 154 20.39 -0.97 -27.20
N LEU A 155 20.47 -2.11 -27.89
CA LEU A 155 20.29 -3.42 -27.29
C LEU A 155 21.34 -3.69 -26.20
N GLY A 156 20.87 -4.13 -25.02
CA GLY A 156 21.72 -4.41 -23.87
C GLY A 156 22.21 -3.17 -23.09
N MET A 157 21.88 -1.95 -23.52
CA MET A 157 22.24 -0.74 -22.77
C MET A 157 21.44 -0.63 -21.47
N LYS A 158 22.04 -0.05 -20.43
CA LYS A 158 21.31 0.34 -19.21
C LYS A 158 20.34 1.49 -19.52
N ARG A 159 19.15 1.50 -18.89
CA ARG A 159 18.06 2.47 -19.18
C ARG A 159 18.49 3.95 -19.24
N PHE A 160 19.35 4.44 -18.34
CA PHE A 160 19.75 5.86 -18.35
C PHE A 160 20.94 6.16 -19.27
N ASP A 161 21.74 5.15 -19.61
CA ASP A 161 22.74 5.27 -20.67
C ASP A 161 22.05 5.30 -22.04
N ALA A 162 21.03 4.46 -22.22
CA ALA A 162 20.16 4.48 -23.38
C ALA A 162 19.42 5.82 -23.54
N ARG A 163 19.02 6.48 -22.45
CA ARG A 163 18.43 7.84 -22.50
C ARG A 163 19.34 8.82 -23.23
N LYS A 164 20.63 8.82 -22.91
CA LYS A 164 21.64 9.67 -23.57
C LYS A 164 21.81 9.26 -25.04
N ALA A 165 21.99 7.96 -25.30
CA ALA A 165 22.19 7.43 -26.65
C ALA A 165 21.00 7.72 -27.58
N VAL A 166 19.76 7.55 -27.12
CA VAL A 166 18.54 7.86 -27.87
C VAL A 166 18.47 9.35 -28.18
N LEU A 167 18.78 10.21 -27.20
CA LEU A 167 18.77 11.66 -27.41
C LEU A 167 19.78 12.09 -28.48
N ASP A 168 21.00 11.54 -28.45
CA ASP A 168 22.03 11.86 -29.44
C ASP A 168 21.65 11.32 -30.83
N ALA A 169 21.11 10.10 -30.92
CA ALA A 169 20.62 9.54 -32.18
C ALA A 169 19.43 10.33 -32.76
N LEU A 170 18.56 10.93 -31.92
CA LEU A 170 17.51 11.84 -32.36
C LEU A 170 18.08 13.16 -32.92
N LYS A 171 19.16 13.69 -32.34
CA LYS A 171 19.85 14.88 -32.87
C LYS A 171 20.51 14.60 -34.22
N GLU A 172 21.19 13.47 -34.35
CA GLU A 172 21.82 13.04 -35.61
C GLU A 172 20.80 12.88 -36.75
N LYS A 173 19.60 12.38 -36.44
CA LYS A 173 18.49 12.28 -37.40
C LYS A 173 17.75 13.59 -37.64
N GLY A 174 18.10 14.67 -36.95
CA GLY A 174 17.41 15.96 -37.05
C GLY A 174 15.97 15.96 -36.51
N LEU A 175 15.62 15.00 -35.64
CA LEU A 175 14.28 14.84 -35.07
C LEU A 175 14.15 15.43 -33.67
N PHE A 176 15.27 15.71 -33.00
CA PHE A 176 15.28 16.44 -31.74
C PHE A 176 14.81 17.89 -31.92
N ARG A 177 14.01 18.43 -30.98
CA ARG A 177 13.50 19.81 -31.04
C ARG A 177 14.02 20.67 -29.89
N GLU A 178 13.77 20.27 -28.66
CA GLU A 178 14.18 21.05 -27.48
C GLU A 178 14.17 20.22 -26.19
N ILE A 179 14.81 20.75 -25.14
CA ILE A 179 14.69 20.28 -23.76
C ILE A 179 14.32 21.49 -22.90
N LYS A 180 13.24 21.37 -22.13
CA LYS A 180 12.79 22.39 -21.19
C LYS A 180 12.78 21.85 -19.77
N ASP A 181 12.97 22.74 -18.81
CA ASP A 181 12.83 22.41 -17.40
C ASP A 181 11.36 22.12 -17.09
N ASN A 182 11.10 21.05 -16.36
CA ASN A 182 9.76 20.56 -16.08
C ASN A 182 9.66 20.04 -14.64
N PRO A 183 8.80 20.64 -13.80
CA PRO A 183 8.49 20.09 -12.49
C PRO A 183 7.94 18.66 -12.63
N MET A 184 8.41 17.74 -11.80
CA MET A 184 7.95 16.35 -11.85
C MET A 184 8.08 15.64 -10.50
N VAL A 185 7.40 14.51 -10.39
CA VAL A 185 7.55 13.59 -9.26
C VAL A 185 8.31 12.35 -9.74
N VAL A 186 9.45 12.07 -9.11
CA VAL A 186 10.25 10.88 -9.38
C VAL A 186 9.96 9.83 -8.31
N PRO A 187 9.46 8.63 -8.68
CA PRO A 187 9.26 7.54 -7.73
C PRO A 187 10.60 6.87 -7.40
N VAL A 188 10.94 6.82 -6.11
CA VAL A 188 12.20 6.27 -5.60
C VAL A 188 11.89 5.12 -4.65
N CYS A 189 12.56 3.99 -4.81
CA CYS A 189 12.45 2.90 -3.85
C CYS A 189 13.02 3.34 -2.50
N SER A 190 12.21 3.26 -1.44
CA SER A 190 12.60 3.71 -0.11
C SER A 190 13.79 2.95 0.47
N ARG A 191 14.04 1.72 -0.01
CA ARG A 191 15.14 0.85 0.43
C ARG A 191 16.38 0.98 -0.44
N SER A 192 16.28 0.68 -1.74
CA SER A 192 17.45 0.69 -2.64
C SER A 192 17.88 2.09 -3.04
N LYS A 193 17.00 3.10 -2.86
CA LYS A 193 17.16 4.46 -3.37
C LYS A 193 17.25 4.56 -4.90
N ASP A 194 16.96 3.47 -5.61
CA ASP A 194 16.87 3.46 -7.07
C ASP A 194 15.52 3.99 -7.55
N ILE A 195 15.46 4.40 -8.82
CA ILE A 195 14.25 4.90 -9.48
C ILE A 195 13.34 3.72 -9.83
N VAL A 196 12.07 3.83 -9.47
CA VAL A 196 11.07 2.79 -9.73
C VAL A 196 10.71 2.76 -11.21
N GLU A 197 10.68 1.57 -11.77
CA GLU A 197 10.42 1.31 -13.19
C GLU A 197 9.14 0.50 -13.36
N PRO A 198 8.14 0.99 -14.12
CA PRO A 198 6.98 0.18 -14.50
C PRO A 198 7.39 -0.88 -15.52
N LEU A 199 7.11 -2.14 -15.20
CA LEU A 199 7.38 -3.29 -16.08
C LEU A 199 6.16 -4.20 -16.14
N LEU A 200 5.92 -4.77 -17.32
CA LEU A 200 4.97 -5.87 -17.46
C LEU A 200 5.57 -7.15 -16.92
N LYS A 201 4.90 -7.72 -15.91
CA LYS A 201 5.27 -9.01 -15.34
C LYS A 201 4.00 -9.85 -15.14
N PRO A 202 4.00 -11.14 -15.52
CA PRO A 202 2.93 -12.06 -15.14
C PRO A 202 2.82 -12.09 -13.61
N GLN A 203 1.59 -11.97 -13.10
CA GLN A 203 1.31 -11.94 -11.66
C GLN A 203 -0.06 -12.58 -11.42
N TRP A 204 -0.30 -13.02 -10.19
CA TRP A 204 -1.57 -13.57 -9.75
C TRP A 204 -2.52 -12.48 -9.29
N TYR A 205 -3.71 -12.44 -9.86
CA TYR A 205 -4.75 -11.47 -9.52
C TYR A 205 -6.01 -12.17 -9.00
N VAL A 206 -6.64 -11.55 -8.01
CA VAL A 206 -8.00 -11.87 -7.58
C VAL A 206 -8.95 -10.84 -8.16
N ARG A 207 -9.97 -11.31 -8.87
CA ARG A 207 -11.01 -10.44 -9.41
C ARG A 207 -11.84 -9.83 -8.28
N CYS A 208 -11.81 -8.51 -8.14
CA CYS A 208 -12.40 -7.84 -6.98
C CYS A 208 -13.77 -7.22 -7.21
N GLY A 209 -14.18 -6.95 -8.46
CA GLY A 209 -15.40 -6.17 -8.74
C GLY A 209 -16.67 -6.69 -8.05
N GLU A 210 -16.96 -7.99 -8.13
CA GLU A 210 -18.14 -8.60 -7.49
C GLU A 210 -18.05 -8.50 -5.96
N MET A 211 -16.91 -8.89 -5.38
CA MET A 211 -16.73 -8.87 -3.93
C MET A 211 -16.77 -7.44 -3.36
N GLY A 212 -16.20 -6.48 -4.08
CA GLY A 212 -16.21 -5.08 -3.69
C GLY A 212 -17.63 -4.52 -3.65
N LYS A 213 -18.45 -4.85 -4.66
CA LYS A 213 -19.87 -4.52 -4.66
C LYS A 213 -20.60 -5.13 -3.48
N MET A 214 -20.42 -6.42 -3.19
CA MET A 214 -21.04 -7.08 -2.03
C MET A 214 -20.67 -6.39 -0.71
N ALA A 215 -19.40 -6.01 -0.54
CA ALA A 215 -18.92 -5.32 0.65
C ALA A 215 -19.51 -3.89 0.79
N ALA A 216 -19.68 -3.18 -0.33
CA ALA A 216 -20.32 -1.87 -0.34
C ALA A 216 -21.82 -1.97 -0.01
N ASP A 217 -22.51 -2.94 -0.61
CA ASP A 217 -23.95 -3.16 -0.43
C ASP A 217 -24.29 -3.60 1.00
N ALA A 218 -23.41 -4.36 1.67
CA ALA A 218 -23.56 -4.69 3.09
C ALA A 218 -23.59 -3.44 3.99
N VAL A 219 -22.84 -2.40 3.64
CA VAL A 219 -22.88 -1.12 4.38
C VAL A 219 -24.09 -0.29 3.99
N ARG A 220 -24.47 -0.26 2.71
CA ARG A 220 -25.67 0.47 2.22
C ARG A 220 -26.97 -0.08 2.83
N SER A 221 -27.06 -1.39 3.01
CA SER A 221 -28.22 -2.07 3.61
C SER A 221 -28.29 -1.96 5.13
N GLY A 222 -27.17 -1.63 5.79
CA GLY A 222 -27.06 -1.55 7.24
C GLY A 222 -26.67 -2.87 7.92
N ASP A 223 -26.41 -3.93 7.16
CA ASP A 223 -25.93 -5.22 7.69
C ASP A 223 -24.52 -5.09 8.30
N LEU A 224 -23.70 -4.18 7.76
CA LEU A 224 -22.39 -3.79 8.28
C LEU A 224 -22.37 -2.31 8.64
N ARG A 225 -22.08 -1.98 9.91
CA ARG A 225 -21.93 -0.60 10.38
C ARG A 225 -20.46 -0.18 10.41
N ILE A 226 -20.14 1.00 9.90
CA ILE A 226 -18.80 1.59 10.02
C ILE A 226 -18.90 2.88 10.84
N VAL A 227 -18.14 2.95 11.93
CA VAL A 227 -18.07 4.08 12.85
C VAL A 227 -16.65 4.64 12.86
N PRO A 228 -16.47 5.97 12.73
CA PRO A 228 -17.48 6.99 12.48
C PRO A 228 -17.96 7.02 11.01
N GLU A 229 -19.20 7.48 10.80
CA GLU A 229 -19.84 7.56 9.47
C GLU A 229 -19.07 8.42 8.44
N SER A 230 -18.17 9.28 8.92
CA SER A 230 -17.30 10.09 8.05
C SER A 230 -16.44 9.26 7.07
N HIS A 231 -16.22 7.97 7.35
CA HIS A 231 -15.47 7.07 6.47
C HIS A 231 -16.32 6.44 5.35
N LEU A 232 -17.65 6.53 5.40
CA LEU A 232 -18.56 5.90 4.43
C LEU A 232 -18.30 6.37 3.00
N LYS A 233 -18.08 7.68 2.81
CA LYS A 233 -17.78 8.24 1.48
C LYS A 233 -16.51 7.60 0.89
N THR A 234 -15.46 7.48 1.70
CA THR A 234 -14.19 6.88 1.25
C THR A 234 -14.36 5.37 1.01
N TRP A 235 -15.16 4.69 1.84
CA TRP A 235 -15.52 3.28 1.65
C TRP A 235 -16.18 3.02 0.29
N PHE A 236 -17.24 3.76 -0.03
CA PHE A 236 -17.95 3.60 -1.31
C PHE A 236 -17.08 3.99 -2.50
N ASN A 237 -16.39 5.14 -2.43
CA ASN A 237 -15.50 5.56 -3.52
C ASN A 237 -14.44 4.50 -3.84
N TRP A 238 -13.89 3.83 -2.83
CA TRP A 238 -12.87 2.82 -3.04
C TRP A 238 -13.44 1.50 -3.59
N LEU A 239 -14.54 1.01 -3.03
CA LEU A 239 -15.14 -0.27 -3.43
C LEU A 239 -15.86 -0.21 -4.79
N ASP A 240 -16.52 0.91 -5.10
CA ASP A 240 -17.21 1.09 -6.38
C ASP A 240 -16.23 1.21 -7.55
N ASN A 241 -14.97 1.59 -7.28
CA ASN A 241 -13.90 1.74 -8.26
C ASN A 241 -12.75 0.74 -8.03
N ILE A 242 -13.02 -0.38 -7.35
CA ILE A 242 -12.00 -1.35 -6.99
C ILE A 242 -11.40 -2.00 -8.25
N ARG A 243 -10.07 -2.09 -8.29
CA ARG A 243 -9.34 -2.85 -9.31
C ARG A 243 -9.04 -4.26 -8.81
N ASP A 244 -8.77 -5.16 -9.73
CA ASP A 244 -8.33 -6.51 -9.40
C ASP A 244 -7.04 -6.48 -8.57
N TRP A 245 -7.00 -7.34 -7.55
CA TRP A 245 -5.96 -7.31 -6.54
C TRP A 245 -4.83 -8.26 -6.92
N CYS A 246 -3.65 -7.71 -7.20
CA CYS A 246 -2.42 -8.48 -7.34
C CYS A 246 -2.04 -9.10 -5.99
N ILE A 247 -2.14 -10.42 -5.87
CA ILE A 247 -1.88 -11.20 -4.65
C ILE A 247 -0.50 -11.86 -4.64
N SER A 248 0.25 -11.83 -5.72
CA SER A 248 1.61 -12.40 -5.76
C SER A 248 2.69 -11.39 -5.43
N ARG A 249 3.72 -11.84 -4.72
CA ARG A 249 4.88 -11.05 -4.31
C ARG A 249 6.14 -11.87 -4.52
N GLN A 250 7.14 -11.27 -5.13
CA GLN A 250 8.48 -11.85 -5.25
C GLN A 250 9.23 -11.61 -3.93
N LEU A 251 8.82 -12.26 -2.84
CA LEU A 251 9.45 -12.12 -1.54
C LEU A 251 9.81 -13.50 -1.00
N TRP A 252 10.87 -13.57 -0.20
CA TRP A 252 11.26 -14.84 0.43
C TRP A 252 10.37 -15.21 1.62
N TRP A 253 9.66 -14.23 2.19
CA TRP A 253 8.80 -14.42 3.35
C TRP A 253 7.33 -14.24 2.97
N GLY A 254 6.57 -15.34 3.08
CA GLY A 254 5.14 -15.38 2.83
C GLY A 254 4.70 -16.82 2.55
N HIS A 255 3.41 -17.01 2.29
CA HIS A 255 2.89 -18.33 1.93
C HIS A 255 3.13 -18.55 0.44
N GLN A 256 3.92 -19.55 0.06
CA GLN A 256 4.17 -19.85 -1.35
C GLN A 256 2.84 -20.13 -2.07
N ILE A 257 2.67 -19.55 -3.25
CA ILE A 257 1.43 -19.72 -4.02
C ILE A 257 1.31 -21.20 -4.42
N PRO A 258 0.15 -21.85 -4.16
CA PRO A 258 -0.07 -23.25 -4.51
C PRO A 258 -0.42 -23.39 -6.01
N ALA A 259 0.41 -22.81 -6.88
CA ALA A 259 0.28 -22.85 -8.33
C ALA A 259 1.55 -23.45 -8.96
N TYR A 260 1.35 -24.27 -9.99
CA TYR A 260 2.39 -25.07 -10.61
C TYR A 260 2.36 -24.85 -12.12
N PHE A 261 3.51 -24.49 -12.67
CA PHE A 261 3.75 -24.47 -14.10
C PHE A 261 3.94 -25.90 -14.60
N VAL A 262 3.22 -26.24 -15.66
CA VAL A 262 3.19 -27.56 -16.27
C VAL A 262 4.11 -27.58 -17.48
N THR A 263 5.09 -28.47 -17.46
CA THR A 263 5.87 -28.83 -18.66
C THR A 263 5.44 -30.20 -19.14
N VAL A 264 4.96 -30.28 -20.38
CA VAL A 264 4.50 -31.54 -20.98
C VAL A 264 5.59 -32.14 -21.86
N GLN A 265 5.98 -33.37 -21.55
CA GLN A 265 6.90 -34.18 -22.33
C GLN A 265 6.13 -34.96 -23.40
N ASP A 266 5.53 -34.22 -24.33
CA ASP A 266 4.85 -34.75 -25.50
C ASP A 266 5.11 -33.83 -26.71
N PRO A 267 5.73 -34.31 -27.80
CA PRO A 267 6.02 -33.50 -28.97
C PRO A 267 4.79 -32.86 -29.64
N THR A 268 3.59 -33.37 -29.36
CA THR A 268 2.33 -32.84 -29.90
C THR A 268 1.81 -31.63 -29.11
N VAL A 269 2.33 -31.40 -27.90
CA VAL A 269 1.97 -30.26 -27.05
C VAL A 269 3.03 -29.17 -27.19
N PRO A 270 2.66 -27.97 -27.67
CA PRO A 270 3.61 -26.85 -27.74
C PRO A 270 4.22 -26.54 -26.37
N PRO A 271 5.49 -26.11 -26.29
CA PRO A 271 6.05 -25.63 -25.04
C PRO A 271 5.28 -24.38 -24.58
N GLY A 272 4.85 -24.40 -23.31
CA GLY A 272 4.23 -23.24 -22.68
C GLY A 272 5.23 -22.14 -22.36
N LEU A 273 4.72 -20.93 -22.18
CA LEU A 273 5.44 -19.80 -21.60
C LEU A 273 4.80 -19.45 -20.25
N ASP A 274 5.56 -18.84 -19.33
CA ASP A 274 5.03 -18.44 -18.03
C ASP A 274 3.85 -17.44 -18.13
N THR A 275 3.71 -16.75 -19.26
CA THR A 275 2.56 -15.89 -19.58
C THR A 275 1.30 -16.65 -20.02
N ASP A 276 1.40 -17.96 -20.29
CA ASP A 276 0.30 -18.77 -20.79
C ASP A 276 -0.43 -19.47 -19.63
N GLU A 277 -1.60 -18.92 -19.29
CA GLU A 277 -2.47 -19.42 -18.22
C GLU A 277 -2.84 -20.91 -18.36
N LYS A 278 -2.84 -21.46 -19.58
CA LYS A 278 -3.17 -22.87 -19.83
C LYS A 278 -2.18 -23.79 -19.13
N TYR A 279 -0.92 -23.38 -19.01
CA TYR A 279 0.16 -24.16 -18.40
C TYR A 279 0.25 -23.99 -16.89
N TRP A 280 -0.64 -23.20 -16.26
CA TRP A 280 -0.65 -23.06 -14.80
C TRP A 280 -1.83 -23.79 -14.15
N VAL A 281 -1.55 -24.68 -13.19
CA VAL A 281 -2.57 -25.39 -12.41
C VAL A 281 -2.38 -25.10 -10.92
N SER A 282 -3.47 -24.88 -10.18
CA SER A 282 -3.43 -24.75 -8.73
C SER A 282 -3.68 -26.09 -8.04
N GLY A 283 -3.03 -26.35 -6.91
CA GLY A 283 -3.25 -27.55 -6.10
C GLY A 283 -2.70 -27.39 -4.70
N ARG A 284 -3.42 -27.88 -3.68
CA ARG A 284 -2.97 -27.85 -2.27
C ARG A 284 -1.71 -28.70 -2.06
N THR A 285 -1.51 -29.67 -2.95
CA THR A 285 -0.36 -30.56 -2.98
C THR A 285 0.06 -30.79 -4.42
N GLU A 286 1.32 -31.18 -4.64
CA GLU A 286 1.83 -31.52 -5.97
C GLU A 286 1.01 -32.65 -6.65
N PRO A 287 0.60 -33.75 -5.96
CA PRO A 287 -0.27 -34.76 -6.57
C PRO A 287 -1.59 -34.23 -7.10
N GLU A 288 -2.24 -33.31 -6.38
CA GLU A 288 -3.49 -32.66 -6.83
C GLU A 288 -3.25 -31.82 -8.09
N ALA A 289 -2.17 -31.03 -8.09
CA ALA A 289 -1.77 -30.23 -9.26
C ALA A 289 -1.47 -31.11 -10.47
N ARG A 290 -0.76 -32.23 -10.27
CA ARG A 290 -0.42 -33.19 -11.32
C ARG A 290 -1.64 -33.83 -11.95
N GLN A 291 -2.63 -34.22 -11.13
CA GLN A 291 -3.89 -34.76 -11.64
C GLN A 291 -4.62 -33.74 -12.53
N LYS A 292 -4.71 -32.48 -12.08
CA LYS A 292 -5.33 -31.42 -12.88
C LYS A 292 -4.57 -31.16 -14.20
N ALA A 293 -3.24 -31.27 -14.18
CA ALA A 293 -2.42 -31.13 -15.38
C ALA A 293 -2.66 -32.28 -16.39
N VAL A 294 -2.72 -33.52 -15.91
CA VAL A 294 -3.05 -34.71 -16.70
C VAL A 294 -4.40 -34.55 -17.40
N GLU A 295 -5.43 -34.16 -16.65
CA GLU A 295 -6.78 -33.93 -17.18
C GLU A 295 -6.80 -32.80 -18.21
N ARG A 296 -6.06 -31.72 -17.97
CA ARG A 296 -6.01 -30.55 -18.87
C ARG A 296 -5.33 -30.83 -20.20
N PHE A 297 -4.23 -31.58 -20.18
CA PHE A 297 -3.43 -31.83 -21.38
C PHE A 297 -3.72 -33.18 -22.04
N GLY A 298 -4.50 -34.05 -21.40
CA GLY A 298 -4.87 -35.36 -21.96
C GLY A 298 -3.69 -36.32 -22.11
N VAL A 299 -2.66 -36.17 -21.27
CA VAL A 299 -1.41 -36.95 -21.30
C VAL A 299 -1.27 -37.81 -20.05
N ARG A 300 -0.33 -38.75 -20.06
CA ARG A 300 -0.09 -39.59 -18.88
C ARG A 300 0.66 -38.83 -17.77
N PRO A 301 0.52 -39.18 -16.48
CA PRO A 301 1.18 -38.49 -15.37
C PRO A 301 2.70 -38.42 -15.48
N GLU A 302 3.33 -39.41 -16.12
CA GLU A 302 4.79 -39.49 -16.32
C GLU A 302 5.29 -38.49 -17.36
N GLN A 303 4.38 -37.97 -18.21
CA GLN A 303 4.68 -36.95 -19.20
C GLN A 303 4.58 -35.53 -18.62
N ILE A 304 4.23 -35.38 -17.34
CA ILE A 304 4.09 -34.09 -16.68
C ILE A 304 5.30 -33.82 -15.80
N SER A 305 5.92 -32.66 -15.97
CA SER A 305 6.80 -32.06 -14.97
C SER A 305 6.13 -30.81 -14.40
N LEU A 306 6.27 -30.59 -13.10
CA LEU A 306 5.69 -29.45 -12.39
C LEU A 306 6.79 -28.60 -11.78
N ARG A 307 6.65 -27.29 -11.91
CA ARG A 307 7.46 -26.30 -11.19
C ARG A 307 6.51 -25.40 -10.40
N GLN A 308 6.58 -25.45 -9.08
CA GLN A 308 5.78 -24.53 -8.26
C GLN A 308 6.25 -23.10 -8.47
N ASP A 309 5.31 -22.15 -8.47
CA ASP A 309 5.62 -20.73 -8.47
C ASP A 309 6.47 -20.37 -7.24
N GLU A 310 7.50 -19.56 -7.43
CA GLU A 310 8.37 -19.08 -6.36
C GLU A 310 7.77 -17.87 -5.64
N ASP A 311 6.74 -17.26 -6.22
CA ASP A 311 6.01 -16.17 -5.60
C ASP A 311 5.30 -16.60 -4.31
N VAL A 312 5.23 -15.65 -3.38
CA VAL A 312 4.45 -15.76 -2.16
C VAL A 312 3.20 -14.89 -2.21
N LEU A 313 2.19 -15.26 -1.44
CA LEU A 313 0.98 -14.49 -1.27
C LEU A 313 1.26 -13.18 -0.51
N ASP A 314 0.58 -12.12 -0.94
CA ASP A 314 0.50 -10.84 -0.27
C ASP A 314 0.09 -11.04 1.20
N THR A 315 0.75 -10.35 2.13
CA THR A 315 0.42 -10.42 3.57
C THR A 315 -1.04 -10.06 3.83
N TRP A 316 -1.63 -9.17 3.02
CA TRP A 316 -3.04 -8.81 3.11
C TRP A 316 -3.99 -9.94 2.69
N PHE A 317 -3.52 -10.92 1.92
CA PHE A 317 -4.29 -12.10 1.55
C PHE A 317 -4.52 -13.00 2.76
N SER A 318 -3.46 -13.33 3.50
CA SER A 318 -3.59 -14.13 4.71
C SER A 318 -4.29 -13.38 5.83
N SER A 319 -3.98 -12.09 6.05
CA SER A 319 -4.66 -11.29 7.09
C SER A 319 -6.13 -11.02 6.78
N GLY A 320 -6.52 -11.01 5.50
CA GLY A 320 -7.91 -10.94 5.07
C GLY A 320 -8.74 -12.18 5.46
N LEU A 321 -8.10 -13.33 5.72
CA LEU A 321 -8.76 -14.55 6.19
C LEU A 321 -8.91 -14.60 7.72
N PHE A 322 -8.27 -13.68 8.44
CA PHE A 322 -8.15 -13.68 9.90
C PHE A 322 -9.48 -13.91 10.66
N PRO A 323 -10.62 -13.29 10.30
CA PRO A 323 -11.85 -13.42 11.08
C PRO A 323 -12.42 -14.83 11.20
N PHE A 324 -12.00 -15.76 10.35
CA PHE A 324 -12.50 -17.14 10.33
C PHE A 324 -11.37 -18.18 10.32
N SER A 325 -10.18 -17.86 9.79
CA SER A 325 -9.05 -18.79 9.80
C SER A 325 -8.56 -19.10 11.21
N ILE A 326 -8.64 -18.15 12.15
CA ILE A 326 -8.20 -18.35 13.54
C ILE A 326 -9.07 -19.36 14.30
N PHE A 327 -10.29 -19.61 13.82
CA PHE A 327 -11.19 -20.60 14.37
C PHE A 327 -11.05 -21.96 13.68
N GLY A 328 -10.03 -22.15 12.82
CA GLY A 328 -9.80 -23.40 12.12
C GLY A 328 -10.60 -23.57 10.84
N TRP A 329 -11.00 -22.48 10.17
CA TRP A 329 -11.45 -22.57 8.77
C TRP A 329 -10.26 -22.99 7.88
N PRO A 330 -10.46 -23.86 6.86
CA PRO A 330 -11.74 -24.27 6.25
C PRO A 330 -12.51 -25.41 6.93
N GLU A 331 -11.98 -25.98 8.00
CA GLU A 331 -12.66 -27.02 8.77
C GLU A 331 -13.89 -26.46 9.51
N GLN A 332 -14.93 -27.28 9.69
CA GLN A 332 -16.14 -26.91 10.42
C GLN A 332 -15.96 -27.20 11.91
N THR A 333 -15.14 -26.39 12.57
CA THR A 333 -14.84 -26.54 14.00
C THR A 333 -15.99 -26.01 14.88
N GLU A 334 -15.98 -26.42 16.15
CA GLU A 334 -16.89 -25.88 17.17
C GLU A 334 -16.67 -24.37 17.38
N ASP A 335 -15.41 -23.92 17.41
CA ASP A 335 -15.06 -22.51 17.57
C ASP A 335 -15.57 -21.65 16.41
N LEU A 336 -15.46 -22.14 15.16
CA LEU A 336 -15.99 -21.43 13.99
C LEU A 336 -17.51 -21.27 14.09
N THR A 337 -18.20 -22.27 14.61
CA THR A 337 -19.65 -22.22 14.79
C THR A 337 -20.05 -21.28 15.94
N ALA A 338 -19.27 -21.28 17.04
CA ALA A 338 -19.57 -20.53 18.24
C ALA A 338 -19.23 -19.03 18.13
N PHE A 339 -18.13 -18.68 17.44
CA PHE A 339 -17.54 -17.35 17.51
C PHE A 339 -17.55 -16.58 16.18
N TYR A 340 -17.93 -17.20 15.06
CA TYR A 340 -18.07 -16.53 13.77
C TYR A 340 -19.54 -16.46 13.32
N PRO A 341 -20.05 -15.27 12.94
CA PRO A 341 -19.34 -14.00 12.73
C PRO A 341 -19.11 -13.19 14.01
N GLY A 342 -18.08 -12.34 13.99
CA GLY A 342 -17.77 -11.44 15.12
C GLY A 342 -18.80 -10.31 15.29
N SER A 343 -18.77 -9.64 16.45
CA SER A 343 -19.64 -8.48 16.70
C SER A 343 -19.00 -7.17 16.25
N LEU A 344 -17.75 -6.92 16.66
CA LEU A 344 -17.03 -5.66 16.45
C LEU A 344 -15.60 -5.93 16.00
N LEU A 345 -15.16 -5.20 14.97
CA LEU A 345 -13.75 -5.04 14.62
C LEU A 345 -13.30 -3.62 15.01
N GLU A 346 -12.31 -3.52 15.90
CA GLU A 346 -11.66 -2.26 16.26
C GLU A 346 -10.32 -2.15 15.53
N THR A 347 -10.08 -1.04 14.83
CA THR A 347 -8.79 -0.80 14.18
C THR A 347 -8.55 0.67 13.81
N GLY A 348 -7.34 1.01 13.39
CA GLY A 348 -7.01 2.33 12.86
C GLY A 348 -7.61 2.54 11.46
N HIS A 349 -8.01 3.78 11.15
CA HIS A 349 -8.59 4.10 9.85
C HIS A 349 -7.61 3.96 8.66
N ASP A 350 -6.30 3.85 8.92
CA ASP A 350 -5.24 3.76 7.91
C ASP A 350 -5.24 2.41 7.16
N ILE A 351 -5.77 1.35 7.75
CA ILE A 351 -5.87 0.01 7.16
C ILE A 351 -7.30 -0.41 6.77
N LEU A 352 -8.23 0.56 6.69
CA LEU A 352 -9.61 0.35 6.24
C LEU A 352 -9.68 -0.42 4.90
N PHE A 353 -8.83 -0.08 3.94
CA PHE A 353 -8.85 -0.70 2.60
C PHE A 353 -7.94 -1.92 2.48
N PHE A 354 -6.79 -1.89 3.16
CA PHE A 354 -5.81 -2.97 3.10
C PHE A 354 -6.25 -4.20 3.90
N TRP A 355 -7.02 -3.99 4.97
CA TRP A 355 -7.43 -5.07 5.87
C TRP A 355 -8.95 -5.22 5.97
N VAL A 356 -9.67 -4.21 6.47
CA VAL A 356 -11.11 -4.32 6.74
C VAL A 356 -11.89 -4.69 5.48
N ALA A 357 -11.69 -3.96 4.38
CA ALA A 357 -12.33 -4.27 3.11
C ALA A 357 -11.99 -5.67 2.60
N ARG A 358 -10.74 -6.12 2.75
CA ARG A 358 -10.32 -7.47 2.34
C ARG A 358 -11.01 -8.55 3.18
N MET A 359 -11.12 -8.36 4.49
CA MET A 359 -11.85 -9.27 5.38
C MET A 359 -13.33 -9.36 5.02
N VAL A 360 -13.99 -8.23 4.73
CA VAL A 360 -15.41 -8.23 4.34
C VAL A 360 -15.61 -8.95 3.01
N MET A 361 -14.80 -8.62 2.00
CA MET A 361 -14.86 -9.26 0.68
C MET A 361 -14.63 -10.78 0.76
N LEU A 362 -13.56 -11.21 1.43
CA LEU A 362 -13.21 -12.63 1.52
C LEU A 362 -14.19 -13.39 2.42
N GLY A 363 -14.63 -12.80 3.54
CA GLY A 363 -15.67 -13.40 4.39
C GLY A 363 -16.95 -13.66 3.60
N LEU A 364 -17.48 -12.64 2.92
CA LEU A 364 -18.67 -12.78 2.10
C LEU A 364 -18.50 -13.83 0.98
N LYS A 365 -17.34 -13.84 0.29
CA LYS A 365 -17.12 -14.76 -0.84
C LYS A 365 -16.87 -16.20 -0.42
N LEU A 366 -16.15 -16.43 0.67
CA LEU A 366 -15.69 -17.75 1.08
C LEU A 366 -16.62 -18.43 2.09
N THR A 367 -17.35 -17.66 2.91
CA THR A 367 -18.22 -18.19 3.96
C THR A 367 -19.71 -17.86 3.74
N GLY A 368 -20.01 -16.89 2.85
CA GLY A 368 -21.37 -16.38 2.65
C GLY A 368 -21.87 -15.50 3.81
N LYS A 369 -21.02 -15.18 4.80
CA LYS A 369 -21.36 -14.37 5.97
C LYS A 369 -20.44 -13.16 6.08
N LEU A 370 -20.95 -12.07 6.67
CA LEU A 370 -20.10 -10.95 7.07
C LEU A 370 -19.13 -11.41 8.15
N PRO A 371 -17.87 -10.93 8.14
CA PRO A 371 -16.90 -11.30 9.18
C PRO A 371 -17.22 -10.67 10.55
N PHE A 372 -17.87 -9.52 10.55
CA PHE A 372 -18.27 -8.77 11.73
C PHE A 372 -19.49 -7.90 11.40
N LYS A 373 -20.25 -7.47 12.41
CA LYS A 373 -21.42 -6.58 12.24
C LYS A 373 -21.07 -5.09 12.31
N GLU A 374 -20.01 -4.75 13.04
CA GLU A 374 -19.59 -3.37 13.24
C GLU A 374 -18.07 -3.22 13.09
N VAL A 375 -17.65 -2.09 12.52
CA VAL A 375 -16.25 -1.66 12.44
C VAL A 375 -16.13 -0.33 13.15
N TYR A 376 -15.30 -0.28 14.18
CA TYR A 376 -14.91 0.96 14.84
C TYR A 376 -13.50 1.36 14.42
N LEU A 377 -13.40 2.51 13.77
CA LEU A 377 -12.17 3.09 13.24
C LEU A 377 -11.68 4.19 14.19
N HIS A 378 -10.69 3.84 15.00
CA HIS A 378 -10.08 4.80 15.93
C HIS A 378 -9.05 5.71 15.22
N ALA A 379 -8.73 6.80 15.90
CA ALA A 379 -7.73 7.76 15.47
C ALA A 379 -6.30 7.16 15.47
N ILE A 380 -5.41 7.73 14.66
CA ILE A 380 -4.00 7.31 14.60
C ILE A 380 -3.18 8.17 15.55
N VAL A 381 -2.35 7.52 16.37
CA VAL A 381 -1.44 8.22 17.28
C VAL A 381 -0.26 8.81 16.49
N ARG A 382 0.04 10.06 16.79
CA ARG A 382 1.11 10.88 16.22
C ARG A 382 2.03 11.36 17.32
N ASP A 383 3.22 11.81 16.92
CA ASP A 383 4.08 12.51 17.87
C ASP A 383 3.46 13.84 18.32
N ALA A 384 4.03 14.47 19.34
CA ALA A 384 3.54 15.72 19.90
C ALA A 384 3.42 16.86 18.86
N HIS A 385 4.18 16.77 17.76
CA HIS A 385 4.24 17.74 16.68
C HIS A 385 3.31 17.41 15.50
N GLY A 386 2.52 16.33 15.59
CA GLY A 386 1.58 15.92 14.56
C GLY A 386 2.19 15.14 13.39
N ARG A 387 3.43 14.66 13.51
CA ARG A 387 4.03 13.75 12.52
C ARG A 387 3.61 12.32 12.82
N LYS A 388 3.47 11.53 11.75
CA LYS A 388 3.24 10.09 11.88
C LYS A 388 4.40 9.48 12.68
N MET A 389 4.09 8.70 13.71
CA MET A 389 5.12 7.94 14.42
C MET A 389 5.61 6.80 13.53
N SER A 390 6.91 6.71 13.28
CA SER A 390 7.51 5.59 12.56
C SER A 390 8.94 5.33 13.01
N LYS A 391 9.34 4.06 12.98
CA LYS A 391 10.71 3.65 13.32
C LYS A 391 11.76 4.35 12.45
N SER A 392 11.41 4.65 11.19
CA SER A 392 12.29 5.34 10.22
C SER A 392 12.51 6.82 10.52
N LEU A 393 11.68 7.44 11.37
CA LEU A 393 11.80 8.85 11.78
C LEU A 393 12.37 9.00 13.20
N GLY A 394 12.54 7.89 13.93
CA GLY A 394 13.05 7.89 15.30
C GLY A 394 12.13 8.58 16.31
N ASN A 395 10.87 8.87 15.94
CA ASN A 395 9.89 9.57 16.77
C ASN A 395 8.86 8.63 17.40
N VAL A 396 9.18 7.34 17.52
CA VAL A 396 8.33 6.36 18.21
C VAL A 396 8.56 6.49 19.71
N ILE A 397 7.47 6.55 20.46
CA ILE A 397 7.50 6.43 21.92
C ILE A 397 7.07 5.00 22.25
N ASP A 398 7.93 4.24 22.92
CA ASP A 398 7.56 2.90 23.40
C ASP A 398 6.52 3.04 24.53
N PRO A 399 5.37 2.34 24.46
CA PRO A 399 4.41 2.33 25.56
C PRO A 399 5.03 1.90 26.91
N LEU A 400 6.03 1.02 26.90
CA LEU A 400 6.74 0.57 28.10
C LEU A 400 7.52 1.71 28.73
N ASP A 401 8.17 2.54 27.92
CA ASP A 401 8.91 3.72 28.39
C ASP A 401 7.99 4.74 29.08
N VAL A 402 6.73 4.84 28.65
CA VAL A 402 5.72 5.65 29.34
C VAL A 402 5.25 4.98 30.63
N ILE A 403 5.12 3.65 30.65
CA ILE A 403 4.66 2.90 31.81
C ILE A 403 5.70 2.93 32.93
N SER A 404 6.95 2.56 32.65
CA SER A 404 8.03 2.43 33.63
C SER A 404 8.91 3.67 33.76
N GLY A 405 8.78 4.63 32.85
CA GLY A 405 9.71 5.75 32.74
C GLY A 405 11.03 5.32 32.07
N ILE A 406 11.74 6.30 31.51
CA ILE A 406 13.05 6.10 30.88
C ILE A 406 13.85 7.41 30.93
N SER A 407 15.16 7.32 31.17
CA SER A 407 16.04 8.48 31.13
C SER A 407 16.30 8.96 29.69
N LEU A 408 16.65 10.23 29.52
CA LEU A 408 17.06 10.76 28.21
C LEU A 408 18.27 10.02 27.61
N GLU A 409 19.20 9.57 28.46
CA GLU A 409 20.37 8.79 28.04
C GLU A 409 19.95 7.45 27.41
N ASN A 410 19.02 6.73 28.05
CA ASN A 410 18.53 5.46 27.54
C ASN A 410 17.66 5.63 26.28
N LEU A 411 16.89 6.72 26.18
CA LEU A 411 16.18 7.08 24.94
C LEU A 411 17.15 7.30 23.76
N HIS A 412 18.27 7.99 24.00
CA HIS A 412 19.30 8.14 22.98
C HIS A 412 19.97 6.81 22.63
N GLN A 413 20.18 5.92 23.62
CA GLN A 413 20.77 4.60 23.38
C GLN A 413 19.88 3.73 22.49
N GLN A 414 18.56 3.74 22.69
CA GLN A 414 17.62 3.04 21.80
C GLN A 414 17.69 3.53 20.35
N LEU A 415 17.98 4.81 20.11
CA LEU A 415 18.19 5.33 18.75
C LEU A 415 19.48 4.79 18.11
N LEU A 416 20.53 4.57 18.91
CA LEU A 416 21.80 4.00 18.42
C LEU A 416 21.66 2.53 18.00
N ASP A 417 20.77 1.79 18.66
CA ASP A 417 20.48 0.39 18.34
C ASP A 417 19.52 0.23 17.14
N SER A 418 19.13 1.35 16.51
CA SER A 418 18.19 1.39 15.39
C SER A 418 18.87 1.57 14.03
N ASN A 419 18.19 1.18 12.95
CA ASN A 419 18.67 1.35 11.58
C ASN A 419 18.34 2.74 10.99
N LEU A 420 18.43 3.80 11.81
CA LEU A 420 18.13 5.17 11.38
C LEU A 420 19.23 5.75 10.48
N ASP A 421 18.82 6.57 9.52
CA ASP A 421 19.76 7.40 8.78
C ASP A 421 20.48 8.37 9.74
N PRO A 422 21.78 8.65 9.58
CA PRO A 422 22.52 9.55 10.47
C PRO A 422 21.88 10.94 10.61
N SER A 423 21.30 11.48 9.54
CA SER A 423 20.64 12.80 9.58
C SER A 423 19.34 12.77 10.38
N GLU A 424 18.58 11.67 10.29
CA GLU A 424 17.36 11.47 11.07
C GLU A 424 17.66 11.17 12.54
N MET A 425 18.78 10.50 12.83
CA MET A 425 19.22 10.23 14.19
C MET A 425 19.49 11.51 14.98
N GLU A 426 20.22 12.47 14.39
CA GLU A 426 20.51 13.74 15.07
C GLU A 426 19.24 14.57 15.28
N ARG A 427 18.33 14.55 14.29
CA ARG A 427 17.01 15.18 14.43
C ARG A 427 16.17 14.54 15.53
N ALA A 428 16.19 13.20 15.62
CA ALA A 428 15.47 12.46 16.64
C ALA A 428 16.01 12.75 18.05
N LYS A 429 17.33 12.76 18.24
CA LYS A 429 17.96 13.15 19.52
C LYS A 429 17.58 14.56 19.93
N GLN A 430 17.62 15.52 19.00
CA GLN A 430 17.22 16.90 19.28
C GLN A 430 15.73 16.98 19.68
N GLY A 431 14.86 16.23 18.99
CA GLY A 431 13.44 16.11 19.34
C GLY A 431 13.22 15.54 20.73
N GLN A 432 13.83 14.38 21.04
CA GLN A 432 13.75 13.75 22.36
C GLN A 432 14.25 14.68 23.48
N LYS A 433 15.36 15.40 23.27
CA LYS A 433 15.88 16.35 24.25
C LYS A 433 14.95 17.56 24.46
N SER A 434 14.26 18.00 23.41
CA SER A 434 13.28 19.09 23.48
C SER A 434 12.02 18.66 24.21
N ASP A 435 11.49 17.49 23.85
CA ASP A 435 10.20 17.00 24.34
C ASP A 435 10.33 16.37 25.75
N PHE A 436 11.47 15.74 26.04
CA PHE A 436 11.75 14.98 27.27
C PHE A 436 13.13 15.33 27.85
N PRO A 437 13.37 16.57 28.30
CA PRO A 437 14.69 17.03 28.75
C PRO A 437 15.25 16.24 29.95
N ALA A 438 14.39 15.64 30.77
CA ALA A 438 14.77 14.76 31.88
C ALA A 438 14.48 13.27 31.61
N GLY A 439 14.11 12.91 30.38
CA GLY A 439 13.51 11.62 30.05
C GLY A 439 11.99 11.60 30.21
N ILE A 440 11.39 10.45 29.94
CA ILE A 440 9.95 10.23 30.09
C ILE A 440 9.67 9.81 31.54
N PRO A 441 8.77 10.52 32.26
CA PRO A 441 8.42 10.15 33.63
C PRO A 441 7.61 8.85 33.65
N GLU A 442 7.78 8.07 34.70
CA GLU A 442 6.95 6.89 34.95
C GLU A 442 5.48 7.33 35.10
N CYS A 443 4.61 6.89 34.19
CA CYS A 443 3.19 7.23 34.21
C CYS A 443 2.31 6.09 34.74
N GLY A 444 2.72 4.84 34.51
CA GLY A 444 1.93 3.65 34.82
C GLY A 444 0.87 3.31 33.77
N THR A 445 0.46 2.04 33.75
CA THR A 445 -0.43 1.47 32.73
C THR A 445 -1.82 2.11 32.72
N ASP A 446 -2.43 2.34 33.88
CA ASP A 446 -3.79 2.91 33.96
C ASP A 446 -3.84 4.35 33.44
N ALA A 447 -2.82 5.15 33.75
CA ALA A 447 -2.71 6.51 33.26
C ALA A 447 -2.61 6.56 31.73
N LEU A 448 -1.79 5.68 31.14
CA LEU A 448 -1.66 5.53 29.69
C LEU A 448 -2.99 5.14 29.04
N ARG A 449 -3.65 4.10 29.56
CA ARG A 449 -4.95 3.62 29.04
C ARG A 449 -6.01 4.70 29.12
N PHE A 450 -6.11 5.39 30.26
CA PHE A 450 -7.10 6.44 30.47
C PHE A 450 -6.84 7.62 29.52
N ALA A 451 -5.58 8.02 29.33
CA ALA A 451 -5.21 9.06 28.39
C ALA A 451 -5.64 8.73 26.95
N LEU A 452 -5.31 7.53 26.48
CA LEU A 452 -5.67 7.07 25.14
C LEU A 452 -7.19 7.02 24.94
N CYS A 453 -7.93 6.51 25.92
CA CYS A 453 -9.40 6.51 25.87
C CYS A 453 -9.96 7.94 25.80
N ALA A 454 -9.44 8.87 26.60
CA ALA A 454 -9.88 10.26 26.58
C ALA A 454 -9.56 10.98 25.25
N TYR A 455 -8.47 10.58 24.59
CA TYR A 455 -8.06 11.14 23.31
C TYR A 455 -8.91 10.70 22.12
N THR A 456 -9.67 9.60 22.22
CA THR A 456 -10.56 9.14 21.13
C THR A 456 -11.58 10.19 20.68
N SER A 457 -11.87 11.19 21.53
CA SER A 457 -12.70 12.35 21.21
C SER A 457 -12.10 13.33 20.18
N GLN A 458 -10.80 13.27 19.88
CA GLN A 458 -10.06 14.30 19.13
C GLN A 458 -10.11 14.18 17.60
N GLY A 459 -10.97 13.32 17.05
CA GLY A 459 -11.18 13.23 15.60
C GLY A 459 -10.31 12.16 14.93
N ARG A 460 -9.62 12.47 13.82
CA ARG A 460 -8.87 11.47 13.04
C ARG A 460 -7.49 11.13 13.59
N ASP A 461 -6.82 12.07 14.24
CA ASP A 461 -5.42 11.93 14.67
C ASP A 461 -5.29 12.35 16.13
N ILE A 462 -4.40 11.69 16.88
CA ILE A 462 -4.11 11.99 18.29
C ILE A 462 -2.65 12.41 18.39
N ASN A 463 -2.39 13.66 18.72
CA ASN A 463 -1.03 14.08 19.07
C ASN A 463 -0.75 13.66 20.52
N LEU A 464 0.14 12.69 20.70
CA LEU A 464 0.44 12.14 22.01
C LEU A 464 1.26 13.15 22.82
N ASP A 465 0.74 13.54 23.99
CA ASP A 465 1.46 14.36 24.97
C ASP A 465 1.63 13.58 26.27
N VAL A 466 2.87 13.21 26.59
CA VAL A 466 3.22 12.47 27.80
C VAL A 466 2.87 13.25 29.07
N ASN A 467 2.89 14.59 29.04
CA ASN A 467 2.51 15.40 30.21
C ASN A 467 1.03 15.23 30.54
N ARG A 468 0.18 15.02 29.53
CA ARG A 468 -1.24 14.70 29.76
C ARG A 468 -1.41 13.32 30.38
N ILE A 469 -0.59 12.35 30.00
CA ILE A 469 -0.56 11.01 30.63
C ILE A 469 -0.13 11.12 32.10
N LEU A 470 0.92 11.91 32.38
CA LEU A 470 1.34 12.21 33.75
C LEU A 470 0.22 12.88 34.56
N GLY A 471 -0.54 13.79 33.95
CA GLY A 471 -1.75 14.35 34.56
C GLY A 471 -2.76 13.27 34.97
N TYR A 472 -2.98 12.26 34.13
CA TYR A 472 -3.83 11.13 34.47
C TYR A 472 -3.24 10.20 35.55
N ARG A 473 -1.91 10.09 35.68
CA ARG A 473 -1.29 9.41 36.85
C ARG A 473 -1.69 10.10 38.15
N HIS A 474 -1.70 11.44 38.18
CA HIS A 474 -2.16 12.19 39.36
C HIS A 474 -3.64 11.95 39.65
N PHE A 475 -4.48 11.84 38.62
CA PHE A 475 -5.88 11.46 38.75
C PHE A 475 -6.06 10.04 39.33
N CYS A 476 -5.34 9.04 38.81
CA CYS A 476 -5.33 7.68 39.34
C CYS A 476 -4.89 7.66 40.82
N ASN A 477 -3.85 8.43 41.18
CA ASN A 477 -3.42 8.57 42.58
C ASN A 477 -4.50 9.23 43.45
N LYS A 478 -5.28 10.17 42.91
CA LYS A 478 -6.40 10.77 43.63
C LYS A 478 -7.50 9.74 43.92
N LEU A 479 -7.84 8.88 42.96
CA LEU A 479 -8.79 7.77 43.15
C LEU A 479 -8.30 6.77 44.19
N TRP A 480 -7.01 6.42 44.14
CA TRP A 480 -6.39 5.55 45.14
C TRP A 480 -6.50 6.14 46.56
N ASN A 481 -6.15 7.42 46.73
CA ASN A 481 -6.22 8.07 48.04
C ASN A 481 -7.67 8.20 48.54
N ALA A 482 -8.64 8.48 47.67
CA ALA A 482 -10.05 8.51 48.03
C ALA A 482 -10.55 7.13 48.49
N THR A 483 -10.19 6.07 47.76
CA THR A 483 -10.53 4.68 48.10
C THR A 483 -9.89 4.27 49.43
N LYS A 484 -8.60 4.55 49.62
CA LYS A 484 -7.87 4.28 50.86
C LYS A 484 -8.48 5.00 52.06
N PHE A 485 -8.92 6.25 51.88
CA PHE A 485 -9.63 7.00 52.91
C PHE A 485 -10.97 6.36 53.25
N ALA A 486 -11.78 6.00 52.23
CA ALA A 486 -13.06 5.34 52.44
C ALA A 486 -12.92 3.99 53.16
N LEU A 487 -12.00 3.12 52.72
CA LEU A 487 -11.73 1.83 53.35
C LEU A 487 -11.28 1.96 54.82
N ARG A 488 -10.45 2.96 55.14
CA ARG A 488 -10.08 3.26 56.53
C ARG A 488 -11.27 3.72 57.36
N GLY A 489 -12.20 4.47 56.76
CA GLY A 489 -13.43 4.92 57.43
C GLY A 489 -14.42 3.79 57.75
N LEU A 490 -14.37 2.68 57.03
CA LEU A 490 -15.25 1.52 57.26
C LEU A 490 -14.85 0.69 58.49
N GLY A 491 -13.57 0.68 58.87
CA GLY A 491 -13.04 -0.06 60.02
C GLY A 491 -12.70 -1.54 59.72
N GLU A 492 -11.88 -2.17 60.58
CA GLU A 492 -11.27 -3.50 60.35
C GLU A 492 -12.25 -4.70 60.37
N GLY A 493 -13.53 -4.47 60.62
CA GLY A 493 -14.57 -5.52 60.67
C GLY A 493 -15.78 -5.25 59.78
N PHE A 494 -15.69 -4.29 58.86
CA PHE A 494 -16.80 -3.96 57.97
C PHE A 494 -17.12 -5.14 57.03
N LEU A 495 -18.36 -5.63 57.12
CA LEU A 495 -18.90 -6.63 56.22
C LEU A 495 -19.98 -5.98 55.36
N PRO A 496 -19.78 -5.86 54.03
CA PRO A 496 -20.82 -5.32 53.16
C PRO A 496 -22.04 -6.25 53.14
N HIS A 497 -23.23 -5.67 53.04
CA HIS A 497 -24.44 -6.45 52.82
C HIS A 497 -24.38 -7.19 51.49
N SER A 498 -24.89 -8.42 51.44
CA SER A 498 -24.93 -9.27 50.24
C SER A 498 -25.80 -8.69 49.13
N THR A 499 -26.72 -7.79 49.47
CA THR A 499 -27.56 -7.05 48.52
C THR A 499 -27.47 -5.56 48.81
N ALA A 500 -27.47 -4.74 47.76
CA ALA A 500 -27.56 -3.29 47.91
C ALA A 500 -28.89 -2.91 48.59
N GLN A 501 -28.81 -2.36 49.80
CA GLN A 501 -29.96 -1.93 50.57
C GLN A 501 -29.73 -0.50 51.08
N ARG A 502 -30.82 0.26 51.19
CA ARG A 502 -30.82 1.57 51.86
C ARG A 502 -30.72 1.37 53.37
N CYS A 503 -29.92 2.18 54.04
CA CYS A 503 -29.76 2.11 55.48
C CYS A 503 -30.81 3.01 56.14
N ALA A 504 -31.53 2.56 57.16
CA ALA A 504 -32.46 3.44 57.87
C ALA A 504 -31.70 4.62 58.51
N GLY A 505 -31.95 5.85 58.06
CA GLY A 505 -31.37 7.07 58.64
C GLY A 505 -30.32 7.80 57.79
N GLU A 506 -30.30 7.62 56.47
CA GLU A 506 -29.33 8.35 55.62
C GLU A 506 -29.50 9.87 55.71
N SER A 507 -28.37 10.56 55.84
CA SER A 507 -28.34 12.02 55.79
C SER A 507 -28.67 12.53 54.39
N LEU A 508 -28.92 13.85 54.27
CA LEU A 508 -29.10 14.47 52.95
C LEU A 508 -27.86 14.26 52.04
N ALA A 509 -26.66 14.30 52.62
CA ALA A 509 -25.42 14.09 51.88
C ALA A 509 -25.31 12.66 51.32
N ASP A 510 -25.67 11.66 52.13
CA ASP A 510 -25.71 10.25 51.72
C ASP A 510 -26.70 10.02 50.58
N ARG A 511 -27.91 10.59 50.69
CA ARG A 511 -28.94 10.50 49.64
C ARG A 511 -28.48 11.19 48.35
N TRP A 512 -27.81 12.34 48.47
CA TRP A 512 -27.27 13.07 47.31
C TRP A 512 -26.18 12.28 46.59
N ILE A 513 -25.20 11.72 47.31
CA ILE A 513 -24.12 10.97 46.66
C ILE A 513 -24.62 9.67 46.02
N LEU A 514 -25.59 8.98 46.64
CA LEU A 514 -26.25 7.82 46.04
C LEU A 514 -27.02 8.21 44.76
N SER A 515 -27.66 9.38 44.72
CA SER A 515 -28.29 9.90 43.51
C SER A 515 -27.25 10.19 42.40
N ARG A 516 -26.10 10.78 42.74
CA ARG A 516 -25.01 11.00 41.77
C ARG A 516 -24.42 9.70 41.26
N LEU A 517 -24.26 8.70 42.12
CA LEU A 517 -23.80 7.36 41.72
C LEU A 517 -24.78 6.69 40.76
N ALA A 518 -26.08 6.73 41.04
CA ALA A 518 -27.10 6.16 40.16
C ALA A 518 -27.10 6.83 38.78
N ASP A 519 -26.96 8.16 38.73
CA ASP A 519 -26.84 8.89 37.46
C ASP A 519 -25.55 8.53 36.71
N ALA A 520 -24.42 8.41 37.41
CA ALA A 520 -23.16 7.98 36.82
C ALA A 520 -23.24 6.55 36.26
N VAL A 521 -23.85 5.61 36.98
CA VAL A 521 -24.07 4.23 36.51
C VAL A 521 -24.94 4.22 35.25
N ARG A 522 -26.02 5.02 35.23
CA ARG A 522 -26.87 5.17 34.05
C ARG A 522 -26.08 5.72 32.87
N LEU A 523 -25.35 6.82 33.05
CA LEU A 523 -24.54 7.44 31.99
C LEU A 523 -23.47 6.48 31.45
N CYS A 524 -22.81 5.71 32.32
CA CYS A 524 -21.87 4.68 31.89
C CYS A 524 -22.58 3.57 31.11
N GLY A 525 -23.73 3.10 31.58
CA GLY A 525 -24.55 2.11 30.88
C GLY A 525 -24.93 2.57 29.47
N ASP A 526 -25.43 3.80 29.35
CA ASP A 526 -25.82 4.43 28.08
C ASP A 526 -24.63 4.68 27.12
N SER A 527 -23.39 4.71 27.64
CA SER A 527 -22.18 4.98 26.85
C SER A 527 -21.45 3.72 26.40
N PHE A 528 -21.61 2.61 27.13
CA PHE A 528 -20.97 1.32 26.83
C PHE A 528 -21.90 0.32 26.14
N GLY A 529 -23.21 0.45 26.34
CA GLY A 529 -24.25 -0.37 25.68
C GLY A 529 -24.85 0.34 24.49
#